data_AF-A0A6J1VGL6-F1
#
_entry.id   AF-A0A6J1VGL6-F1
#
_cell.length_a   1.000
_cell.length_b   1.000
_cell.length_c   1.000
_cell.angle_alpha   90.00
_cell.angle_beta   90.00
_cell.angle_gamma   90.00
#
_symmetry.space_group_name_H-M   'P 1'
#
loop_
_entity.id
_entity.type
_entity.pdbx_description
1 polymer ?
#
loop_
_entity_poly.entity_id
_entity_poly.type
_entity_poly.pdbx_seq_one_letter_code
_entity_poly.pdbx_strand_id
1 'polypeptide(L)'
;MFGQARGLAWGIVRFSCSSNLRFRPAAETMVPRNLQKVLCVAEKNDAARGIADILSNSRMRRREGMSKYNKIYEFQYHLFNQNVTLIMTSVSGHLLAHDFKAPFRKWHSCNPLVLFDAEIEKFCPENYMDIKRTLEREVQPCQALVIWTDCDREGENIGFEIIHVCKAVKPNLQVFRARFSEITPRAIRSACENLTQPDPNVNDAVEVRQELDLRIGKRESRL
;
A
#
# COMPACT_ATOMS: atom_id res chain seq x y z
N MET A 1 56.59 22.35 -53.00
CA MET A 1 56.49 23.18 -51.78
C MET A 1 55.10 23.79 -51.72
N PHE A 2 54.10 23.01 -51.29
CA PHE A 2 52.70 23.42 -51.11
C PHE A 2 52.13 22.41 -50.11
N GLY A 3 51.56 22.74 -48.96
CA GLY A 3 50.69 23.87 -48.64
C GLY A 3 49.40 23.25 -48.12
N GLN A 4 49.31 23.09 -46.80
CA GLN A 4 48.25 22.37 -46.08
C GLN A 4 46.90 23.07 -46.22
N ALA A 5 45.85 22.33 -46.59
CA ALA A 5 44.44 22.73 -46.39
C ALA A 5 43.67 21.52 -45.86
N ARG A 6 43.07 21.68 -44.68
CA ARG A 6 42.25 20.69 -43.96
C ARG A 6 40.85 20.64 -44.56
N GLY A 7 40.40 19.46 -44.99
CA GLY A 7 39.00 19.17 -45.30
C GLY A 7 38.49 18.05 -44.37
N LEU A 8 37.47 18.36 -43.57
CA LEU A 8 36.79 17.43 -42.66
C LEU A 8 35.83 16.54 -43.45
N ALA A 9 36.01 15.22 -43.35
CA ALA A 9 35.16 14.23 -43.97
C ALA A 9 33.86 14.03 -43.17
N TRP A 10 32.72 14.11 -43.87
CA TRP A 10 31.40 13.76 -43.37
C TRP A 10 31.25 12.23 -43.30
N GLY A 11 31.15 11.69 -42.08
CA GLY A 11 30.84 10.28 -41.85
C GLY A 11 29.34 10.04 -41.79
N ILE A 12 28.80 9.36 -42.81
CA ILE A 12 27.44 8.83 -42.84
C ILE A 12 27.37 7.62 -41.92
N VAL A 13 26.68 7.75 -40.79
CA VAL A 13 26.38 6.62 -39.89
C VAL A 13 25.15 5.88 -40.44
N ARG A 14 25.38 4.69 -40.98
CA ARG A 14 24.33 3.70 -41.28
C ARG A 14 23.74 3.19 -39.95
N PHE A 15 22.48 3.52 -39.68
CA PHE A 15 21.70 2.86 -38.64
C PHE A 15 21.29 1.46 -39.13
N SER A 16 21.90 0.44 -38.54
CA SER A 16 21.46 -0.95 -38.68
C SER A 16 20.19 -1.15 -37.86
N CYS A 17 19.07 -1.41 -38.53
CA CYS A 17 17.83 -1.85 -37.91
C CYS A 17 18.01 -3.30 -37.45
N SER A 18 18.30 -3.50 -36.16
CA SER A 18 18.25 -4.81 -35.53
C SER A 18 16.91 -4.98 -34.82
N SER A 19 15.98 -5.57 -35.55
CA SER A 19 14.75 -6.17 -35.04
C SER A 19 15.08 -7.25 -34.01
N ASN A 20 14.94 -6.94 -32.71
CA ASN A 20 14.71 -7.90 -31.62
C ASN A 20 14.46 -7.14 -30.29
N LEU A 21 13.45 -6.27 -30.25
CA LEU A 21 12.81 -5.94 -28.97
C LEU A 21 11.91 -7.11 -28.58
N ARG A 22 12.51 -8.12 -27.95
CA ARG A 22 11.74 -9.04 -27.11
C ARG A 22 11.15 -8.19 -25.99
N PHE A 23 9.83 -8.02 -26.00
CA PHE A 23 9.07 -7.63 -24.82
C PHE A 23 9.48 -8.56 -23.69
N ARG A 24 10.30 -8.06 -22.76
CA ARG A 24 10.50 -8.72 -21.47
C ARG A 24 9.14 -8.69 -20.76
N PRO A 25 8.63 -9.82 -20.25
CA PRO A 25 7.47 -9.75 -19.38
C PRO A 25 7.82 -8.82 -18.21
N ALA A 26 6.89 -7.92 -17.88
CA ALA A 26 6.99 -7.02 -16.74
C ALA A 26 7.41 -7.85 -15.52
N ALA A 27 8.40 -7.33 -14.78
CA ALA A 27 9.04 -7.94 -13.62
C ALA A 27 8.19 -9.04 -12.96
N GLU A 28 8.60 -10.31 -13.13
CA GLU A 28 8.20 -11.36 -12.19
C GLU A 28 8.50 -10.81 -10.81
N THR A 29 7.44 -10.47 -10.06
CA THR A 29 7.57 -9.91 -8.72
C THR A 29 8.30 -10.99 -7.93
N MET A 30 9.58 -10.76 -7.63
CA MET A 30 10.46 -11.78 -7.05
C MET A 30 9.86 -12.24 -5.73
N VAL A 31 9.18 -13.39 -5.76
CA VAL A 31 8.61 -14.03 -4.57
C VAL A 31 9.74 -14.21 -3.54
N PRO A 32 9.53 -13.82 -2.28
CA PRO A 32 10.57 -13.94 -1.27
C PRO A 32 10.89 -15.43 -1.05
N ARG A 33 12.19 -15.75 -1.04
CA ARG A 33 12.66 -17.08 -0.66
C ARG A 33 12.47 -17.25 0.84
N ASN A 34 11.98 -18.41 1.28
CA ASN A 34 11.72 -18.75 2.69
C ASN A 34 10.64 -17.89 3.36
N LEU A 35 9.46 -17.82 2.75
CA LEU A 35 8.27 -17.26 3.39
C LEU A 35 7.86 -18.15 4.57
N GLN A 36 7.95 -17.64 5.79
CA GLN A 36 7.48 -18.33 7.00
C GLN A 36 6.16 -17.74 7.47
N LYS A 37 6.06 -16.41 7.47
CA LYS A 37 4.92 -15.63 7.94
C LYS A 37 4.58 -14.50 6.98
N VAL A 38 3.29 -14.35 6.72
CA VAL A 38 2.74 -13.29 5.88
C VAL A 38 1.68 -12.54 6.67
N LEU A 39 1.83 -11.23 6.75
CA LEU A 39 0.84 -10.36 7.36
C LEU A 39 -0.24 -10.05 6.31
N CYS A 40 -1.50 -10.29 6.64
CA CYS A 40 -2.65 -9.97 5.82
C CYS A 40 -3.49 -8.93 6.56
N VAL A 41 -3.85 -7.82 5.90
CA VAL A 41 -4.60 -6.74 6.56
C VAL A 41 -5.83 -6.37 5.74
N ALA A 42 -7.01 -6.52 6.34
CA ALA A 42 -8.29 -6.11 5.76
C ALA A 42 -8.75 -4.74 6.29
N GLU A 43 -9.76 -4.14 5.65
CA GLU A 43 -10.29 -2.83 6.04
C GLU A 43 -11.07 -2.85 7.37
N LYS A 44 -11.75 -3.96 7.67
CA LYS A 44 -12.63 -4.12 8.84
C LYS A 44 -12.47 -5.52 9.43
N ASN A 45 -12.77 -5.67 10.72
CA ASN A 45 -12.57 -6.94 11.42
C ASN A 45 -13.49 -8.05 10.88
N ASP A 46 -14.71 -7.72 10.47
CA ASP A 46 -15.64 -8.71 9.91
C ASP A 46 -15.15 -9.26 8.56
N ALA A 47 -14.55 -8.40 7.72
CA ALA A 47 -13.90 -8.83 6.49
C ALA A 47 -12.70 -9.74 6.79
N ALA A 48 -11.82 -9.34 7.72
CA ALA A 48 -10.69 -10.17 8.15
C ALA A 48 -11.14 -11.56 8.65
N ARG A 49 -12.20 -11.60 9.48
CA ARG A 49 -12.78 -12.84 9.98
C ARG A 49 -13.31 -13.71 8.85
N GLY A 50 -14.10 -13.15 7.93
CA GLY A 50 -14.68 -13.89 6.81
C GLY A 50 -13.61 -14.47 5.88
N ILE A 51 -12.60 -13.67 5.53
CA ILE A 51 -11.50 -14.10 4.67
C ILE A 51 -10.67 -15.19 5.37
N ALA A 52 -10.35 -15.02 6.65
CA ALA A 52 -9.60 -16.02 7.42
C ALA A 52 -10.37 -17.33 7.59
N ASP A 53 -11.68 -17.27 7.83
CA ASP A 53 -12.53 -18.45 7.95
C ASP A 53 -12.56 -19.26 6.64
N ILE A 54 -12.73 -18.57 5.51
CA ILE A 54 -12.72 -19.17 4.17
C ILE A 54 -11.36 -19.82 3.85
N LEU A 55 -10.25 -19.11 4.07
CA LEU A 55 -8.92 -19.60 3.72
C LEU A 55 -8.46 -20.74 4.63
N SER A 56 -8.85 -20.72 5.91
CA SER A 56 -8.50 -21.75 6.87
C SER A 56 -9.46 -22.96 6.86
N ASN A 57 -10.57 -22.89 6.12
CA ASN A 57 -11.71 -23.82 6.26
C ASN A 57 -12.15 -23.95 7.73
N SER A 58 -12.33 -22.80 8.39
CA SER A 58 -12.70 -22.67 9.82
C SER A 58 -11.72 -23.27 10.83
N ARG A 59 -10.44 -23.44 10.44
CA ARG A 59 -9.36 -23.93 11.32
C ARG A 59 -8.45 -22.83 11.87
N MET A 60 -8.85 -21.57 11.72
CA MET A 60 -8.09 -20.42 12.21
C MET A 60 -8.01 -20.38 13.74
N ARG A 61 -6.83 -20.00 14.24
CA ARG A 61 -6.60 -19.68 15.65
C ARG A 61 -6.77 -18.19 15.87
N ARG A 62 -7.73 -17.81 16.72
CA ARG A 62 -7.91 -16.41 17.11
C ARG A 62 -6.89 -16.00 18.18
N ARG A 63 -6.28 -14.83 18.01
CA ARG A 63 -5.40 -14.13 18.95
C ARG A 63 -5.92 -12.70 19.16
N GLU A 64 -5.53 -12.12 20.29
CA GLU A 64 -5.85 -10.73 20.62
C GLU A 64 -4.75 -9.77 20.14
N GLY A 65 -5.19 -8.66 19.53
CA GLY A 65 -4.36 -7.51 19.21
C GLY A 65 -4.21 -6.57 20.42
N MET A 66 -3.63 -5.39 20.21
CA MET A 66 -3.69 -4.32 21.22
C MET A 66 -5.04 -3.59 21.17
N SER A 67 -5.65 -3.51 19.98
CA SER A 67 -7.03 -3.02 19.83
C SER A 67 -8.03 -4.09 20.27
N LYS A 68 -9.05 -3.68 21.04
CA LYS A 68 -10.14 -4.56 21.49
C LYS A 68 -11.00 -5.10 20.34
N TYR A 69 -11.10 -4.36 19.24
CA TYR A 69 -12.03 -4.64 18.14
C TYR A 69 -11.36 -5.38 16.96
N ASN A 70 -10.05 -5.19 16.79
CA ASN A 70 -9.29 -5.76 15.69
C ASN A 70 -8.57 -7.02 16.16
N LYS A 71 -9.14 -8.18 15.81
CA LYS A 71 -8.59 -9.48 16.19
C LYS A 71 -7.49 -9.91 15.21
N ILE A 72 -6.72 -10.89 15.63
CA ILE A 72 -5.71 -11.55 14.80
C ILE A 72 -6.15 -12.99 14.59
N TYR A 73 -6.10 -13.46 13.36
CA TYR A 73 -6.47 -14.81 12.96
C TYR A 73 -5.26 -15.48 12.30
N GLU A 74 -4.74 -16.52 12.94
CA GLU A 74 -3.57 -17.24 12.47
C GLU A 74 -3.95 -18.60 11.92
N PHE A 75 -3.42 -18.95 10.74
CA PHE A 75 -3.62 -20.26 10.15
C PHE A 75 -2.52 -20.59 9.14
N GLN A 76 -2.33 -21.88 8.87
CA GLN A 76 -1.43 -22.33 7.81
C GLN A 76 -2.14 -22.26 6.47
N TYR A 77 -1.43 -21.80 5.45
CA TYR A 77 -1.93 -21.74 4.08
C TYR A 77 -0.79 -22.00 3.09
N HIS A 78 -1.15 -22.45 1.89
CA HIS A 78 -0.19 -22.65 0.81
C HIS A 78 -0.22 -21.43 -0.12
N LEU A 79 0.81 -20.59 -0.06
CA LEU A 79 0.90 -19.35 -0.83
C LEU A 79 2.27 -19.29 -1.52
N PHE A 80 2.31 -18.83 -2.77
CA PHE A 80 3.55 -18.75 -3.57
C PHE A 80 4.35 -20.07 -3.63
N ASN A 81 3.63 -21.19 -3.77
CA ASN A 81 4.20 -22.54 -3.77
C ASN A 81 4.99 -22.90 -2.50
N GLN A 82 4.71 -22.23 -1.37
CA GLN A 82 5.33 -22.43 -0.07
C GLN A 82 4.25 -22.58 1.01
N ASN A 83 4.51 -23.41 2.03
CA ASN A 83 3.66 -23.47 3.20
C ASN A 83 4.02 -22.32 4.15
N VAL A 84 3.06 -21.43 4.39
CA VAL A 84 3.26 -20.21 5.17
C VAL A 84 2.23 -20.13 6.30
N THR A 85 2.58 -19.42 7.36
CA THR A 85 1.59 -19.00 8.37
C THR A 85 1.04 -17.63 7.98
N LEU A 86 -0.25 -17.57 7.68
CA LEU A 86 -0.94 -16.29 7.47
C LEU A 86 -1.35 -15.72 8.81
N ILE A 87 -1.04 -14.45 9.03
CA ILE A 87 -1.48 -13.64 10.15
C ILE A 87 -2.46 -12.62 9.60
N MET A 88 -3.75 -12.93 9.67
CA MET A 88 -4.81 -12.05 9.20
C MET A 88 -5.28 -11.11 10.32
N THR A 89 -5.27 -9.82 10.07
CA THR A 89 -5.83 -8.81 10.97
C THR A 89 -6.54 -7.72 10.16
N SER A 90 -6.98 -6.65 10.81
CA SER A 90 -7.67 -5.56 10.12
C SER A 90 -7.34 -4.20 10.70
N VAL A 91 -7.59 -3.17 9.90
CA VAL A 91 -7.83 -1.81 10.37
C VAL A 91 -9.32 -1.59 10.63
N SER A 92 -9.74 -0.35 10.81
CA SER A 92 -11.13 0.06 11.05
C SER A 92 -11.48 1.25 10.14
N GLY A 93 -11.27 1.09 8.83
CA GLY A 93 -11.27 2.18 7.84
C GLY A 93 -9.92 2.88 7.75
N HIS A 94 -9.93 4.20 7.50
CA HIS A 94 -8.71 5.01 7.48
C HIS A 94 -7.96 4.93 8.81
N LEU A 95 -6.68 4.59 8.72
CA LEU A 95 -5.76 4.51 9.85
C LEU A 95 -5.10 5.86 10.13
N LEU A 96 -4.85 6.64 9.07
CA LEU A 96 -4.22 7.96 9.14
C LEU A 96 -5.24 9.06 8.86
N ALA A 97 -4.99 10.21 9.48
CA ALA A 97 -5.73 11.44 9.23
C ALA A 97 -4.78 12.51 8.66
N HIS A 98 -5.33 13.39 7.83
CA HIS A 98 -4.62 14.50 7.23
C HIS A 98 -5.02 15.80 7.93
N ASP A 99 -4.03 16.59 8.34
CA ASP A 99 -4.27 17.93 8.85
C ASP A 99 -3.08 18.82 8.53
N PHE A 100 -3.26 20.13 8.60
CA PHE A 100 -2.17 21.06 8.44
C PHE A 100 -1.21 20.97 9.64
N LYS A 101 0.09 21.04 9.37
CA LYS A 101 1.10 21.13 10.43
C LYS A 101 0.82 22.31 11.36
N ALA A 102 1.15 22.17 12.63
CA ALA A 102 1.22 23.33 13.53
C ALA A 102 2.23 24.34 12.95
N PRO A 103 1.91 25.65 12.84
CA PRO A 103 0.83 26.40 13.51
C PRO A 103 -0.50 26.54 12.73
N PHE A 104 -0.61 26.06 11.49
CA PHE A 104 -1.75 26.35 10.58
C PHE A 104 -3.07 25.64 10.96
N ARG A 105 -2.99 24.73 11.94
CA ARG A 105 -4.11 23.93 12.44
C ARG A 105 -5.24 24.75 13.06
N LYS A 106 -4.91 25.79 13.84
CA LYS A 106 -5.90 26.64 14.55
C LYS A 106 -6.58 27.63 13.58
N TRP A 107 -7.84 27.97 13.86
CA TRP A 107 -8.66 28.81 12.97
C TRP A 107 -8.09 30.21 12.76
N HIS A 108 -7.63 30.84 13.85
CA HIS A 108 -7.15 32.22 13.88
C HIS A 108 -5.63 32.35 13.80
N SER A 109 -4.89 31.27 13.52
CA SER A 109 -3.42 31.30 13.60
C SER A 109 -2.73 31.77 12.31
N CYS A 110 -3.43 31.86 11.19
CA CYS A 110 -2.85 32.23 9.90
C CYS A 110 -3.87 32.85 8.95
N ASN A 111 -3.39 33.64 8.00
CA ASN A 111 -4.19 34.15 6.90
C ASN A 111 -4.66 32.96 6.02
N PRO A 112 -5.96 32.86 5.68
CA PRO A 112 -6.49 31.78 4.84
C PRO A 112 -5.77 31.56 3.51
N LEU A 113 -5.16 32.60 2.91
CA LEU A 113 -4.38 32.46 1.68
C LEU A 113 -3.11 31.61 1.86
N VAL A 114 -2.53 31.59 3.07
CA VAL A 114 -1.32 30.80 3.38
C VAL A 114 -1.64 29.30 3.41
N LEU A 115 -2.92 28.92 3.54
CA LEU A 115 -3.34 27.50 3.53
C LEU A 115 -3.13 26.82 2.17
N PHE A 116 -2.99 27.58 1.09
CA PHE A 116 -2.67 27.01 -0.23
C PHE A 116 -1.23 26.48 -0.30
N ASP A 117 -0.32 27.08 0.45
CA ASP A 117 1.10 26.68 0.48
C ASP A 117 1.48 25.97 1.79
N ALA A 118 0.54 25.87 2.74
CA ALA A 118 0.79 25.27 4.04
C ALA A 118 1.00 23.74 3.91
N GLU A 119 2.02 23.26 4.63
CA GLU A 119 2.38 21.84 4.64
C GLU A 119 1.32 21.02 5.39
N ILE A 120 0.86 19.94 4.75
CA ILE A 120 -0.08 18.96 5.30
C ILE A 120 0.73 17.79 5.84
N GLU A 121 0.39 17.33 7.04
CA GLU A 121 0.96 16.13 7.62
C GLU A 121 -0.08 15.03 7.78
N LYS A 122 0.37 13.78 7.63
CA LYS A 122 -0.39 12.60 8.02
C LYS A 122 -0.01 12.20 9.43
N PHE A 123 -1.00 12.00 10.28
CA PHE A 123 -0.78 11.49 11.64
C PHE A 123 -1.79 10.37 11.94
N CYS A 124 -1.43 9.47 12.86
CA CYS A 124 -2.36 8.47 13.38
C CYS A 124 -3.12 9.08 14.56
N PRO A 125 -4.46 9.16 14.52
CA PRO A 125 -5.28 9.53 15.67
C PRO A 125 -5.06 8.59 16.87
N GLU A 126 -5.24 9.10 18.09
CA GLU A 126 -5.01 8.33 19.34
C GLU A 126 -5.86 7.06 19.43
N ASN A 127 -7.12 7.12 18.97
CA ASN A 127 -8.06 5.99 18.95
C ASN A 127 -7.63 4.84 18.02
N TYR A 128 -6.74 5.10 17.06
CA TYR A 128 -6.21 4.09 16.14
C TYR A 128 -4.77 3.69 16.46
N MET A 129 -4.16 4.28 17.49
CA MET A 129 -2.76 4.03 17.85
C MET A 129 -2.53 2.55 18.23
N ASP A 130 -3.49 1.91 18.87
CA ASP A 130 -3.40 0.49 19.21
C ASP A 130 -3.42 -0.42 17.97
N ILE A 131 -4.16 -0.03 16.92
CA ILE A 131 -4.15 -0.73 15.63
C ILE A 131 -2.78 -0.57 14.99
N LYS A 132 -2.28 0.67 14.91
CA LYS A 132 -0.94 0.97 14.37
C LYS A 132 0.14 0.14 15.08
N ARG A 133 0.18 0.16 16.41
CA ARG A 133 1.15 -0.62 17.21
C ARG A 133 0.99 -2.14 16.98
N THR A 134 -0.23 -2.62 16.77
CA THR A 134 -0.46 -4.03 16.42
C THR A 134 0.15 -4.37 15.05
N LEU A 135 -0.03 -3.51 14.04
CA LEU A 135 0.59 -3.70 12.72
C LEU A 135 2.12 -3.67 12.81
N GLU A 136 2.68 -2.71 13.56
CA GLU A 136 4.13 -2.60 13.79
C GLU A 136 4.69 -3.83 14.51
N ARG A 137 3.93 -4.42 15.45
CA ARG A 137 4.32 -5.66 16.14
C ARG A 137 4.28 -6.88 15.22
N GLU A 138 3.19 -7.06 14.47
CA GLU A 138 2.99 -8.27 13.66
C GLU A 138 3.80 -8.26 12.37
N VAL A 139 4.20 -7.09 11.85
CA VAL A 139 5.05 -7.02 10.64
C VAL A 139 6.48 -7.49 10.91
N GLN A 140 7.00 -7.32 12.14
CA GLN A 140 8.36 -7.70 12.53
C GLN A 140 8.74 -9.15 12.13
N PRO A 141 7.96 -10.19 12.49
CA PRO A 141 8.26 -11.57 12.11
C PRO A 141 7.86 -11.93 10.67
N CYS A 142 7.16 -11.06 9.92
CA CYS A 142 6.63 -11.36 8.59
C CYS A 142 7.62 -11.01 7.47
N GLN A 143 7.61 -11.80 6.39
CA GLN A 143 8.44 -11.56 5.20
C GLN A 143 7.68 -10.82 4.08
N ALA A 144 6.36 -10.90 4.09
CA ALA A 144 5.49 -10.23 3.13
C ALA A 144 4.24 -9.66 3.81
N LEU A 145 3.66 -8.65 3.16
CA LEU A 145 2.39 -8.02 3.48
C LEU A 145 1.42 -8.21 2.31
N VAL A 146 0.21 -8.67 2.58
CA VAL A 146 -0.87 -8.77 1.60
C VAL A 146 -2.03 -7.87 2.02
N ILE A 147 -2.40 -6.93 1.16
CA ILE A 147 -3.50 -5.99 1.38
C ILE A 147 -4.82 -6.61 0.91
N TRP A 148 -5.77 -6.69 1.85
CA TRP A 148 -7.12 -7.24 1.69
C TRP A 148 -8.22 -6.19 1.92
N THR A 149 -7.90 -4.90 1.73
CA THR A 149 -8.90 -3.83 1.74
C THR A 149 -9.87 -3.96 0.57
N ASP A 150 -11.01 -3.27 0.63
CA ASP A 150 -12.01 -3.31 -0.42
C ASP A 150 -11.42 -2.83 -1.77
N CYS A 151 -11.88 -3.39 -2.88
CA CYS A 151 -11.26 -3.18 -4.20
C CYS A 151 -11.73 -1.91 -4.93
N ASP A 152 -11.86 -0.82 -4.19
CA ASP A 152 -12.18 0.52 -4.70
C ASP A 152 -11.02 1.52 -4.46
N ARG A 153 -11.25 2.80 -4.74
CA ARG A 153 -10.21 3.85 -4.59
C ARG A 153 -9.85 4.11 -3.13
N GLU A 154 -10.83 4.13 -2.22
CA GLU A 154 -10.60 4.38 -0.80
C GLU A 154 -9.87 3.20 -0.15
N GLY A 155 -10.26 1.97 -0.50
CA GLY A 155 -9.57 0.77 -0.06
C GLY A 155 -8.13 0.69 -0.55
N GLU A 156 -7.81 1.21 -1.75
CA GLU A 156 -6.43 1.33 -2.21
C GLU A 156 -5.65 2.35 -1.35
N ASN A 157 -6.22 3.53 -1.07
CA ASN A 157 -5.62 4.54 -0.19
C ASN A 157 -5.33 3.99 1.23
N ILE A 158 -6.32 3.33 1.84
CA ILE A 158 -6.17 2.65 3.13
C ILE A 158 -5.08 1.58 3.05
N GLY A 159 -4.98 0.87 1.92
CA GLY A 159 -3.89 -0.05 1.63
C GLY A 159 -2.52 0.62 1.73
N PHE A 160 -2.36 1.80 1.13
CA PHE A 160 -1.12 2.59 1.19
C PHE A 160 -0.83 3.15 2.59
N GLU A 161 -1.84 3.51 3.38
CA GLU A 161 -1.66 3.88 4.79
C GLU A 161 -1.06 2.72 5.60
N ILE A 162 -1.59 1.50 5.42
CA ILE A 162 -1.07 0.28 6.05
C ILE A 162 0.38 0.02 5.58
N ILE A 163 0.64 0.12 4.27
CA ILE A 163 1.98 -0.06 3.69
C ILE A 163 2.97 0.93 4.31
N HIS A 164 2.59 2.19 4.46
CA HIS A 164 3.42 3.23 5.05
C HIS A 164 3.81 2.87 6.49
N VAL A 165 2.85 2.48 7.32
CA VAL A 165 3.10 2.05 8.72
C VAL A 165 4.01 0.81 8.76
N CYS A 166 3.73 -0.20 7.95
CA CYS A 166 4.52 -1.44 7.93
C CYS A 166 5.95 -1.22 7.40
N LYS A 167 6.13 -0.39 6.36
CA LYS A 167 7.45 -0.09 5.78
C LYS A 167 8.29 0.82 6.67
N ALA A 168 7.69 1.66 7.51
CA ALA A 168 8.42 2.41 8.52
C ALA A 168 9.18 1.47 9.49
N VAL A 169 8.65 0.26 9.71
CA VAL A 169 9.28 -0.78 10.52
C VAL A 169 10.21 -1.67 9.70
N LYS A 170 9.78 -2.10 8.50
CA LYS A 170 10.56 -2.95 7.60
C LYS A 170 10.59 -2.37 6.17
N PRO A 171 11.60 -1.55 5.82
CA PRO A 171 11.64 -0.88 4.51
C PRO A 171 11.67 -1.84 3.31
N ASN A 172 12.32 -2.99 3.48
CA ASN A 172 12.47 -4.02 2.44
C ASN A 172 11.30 -5.03 2.41
N LEU A 173 10.19 -4.73 3.08
CA LEU A 173 9.01 -5.60 3.12
C LEU A 173 8.39 -5.71 1.72
N GLN A 174 8.18 -6.95 1.28
CA GLN A 174 7.45 -7.19 0.04
C GLN A 174 5.95 -7.01 0.25
N VAL A 175 5.32 -6.30 -0.67
CA VAL A 175 3.91 -5.91 -0.58
C VAL A 175 3.16 -6.45 -1.79
N PHE A 176 2.03 -7.09 -1.51
CA PHE A 176 1.11 -7.62 -2.49
C PHE A 176 -0.30 -7.11 -2.22
N ARG A 177 -1.11 -7.09 -3.27
CA ARG A 177 -2.51 -6.67 -3.27
C ARG A 177 -3.38 -7.82 -3.73
N ALA A 178 -4.28 -8.26 -2.86
CA ALA A 178 -5.33 -9.22 -3.22
C ALA A 178 -6.49 -8.47 -3.88
N ARG A 179 -6.91 -8.91 -5.07
CA ARG A 179 -8.04 -8.33 -5.80
C ARG A 179 -9.20 -9.31 -5.78
N PHE A 180 -10.34 -8.87 -5.23
CA PHE A 180 -11.56 -9.66 -5.11
C PHE A 180 -12.78 -8.76 -5.25
N SER A 181 -13.88 -9.31 -5.77
CA SER A 181 -15.16 -8.61 -5.93
C SER A 181 -16.19 -9.01 -4.87
N GLU A 182 -15.95 -10.10 -4.16
CA GLU A 182 -16.88 -10.69 -3.18
C GLU A 182 -16.13 -11.56 -2.16
N ILE A 183 -16.71 -11.73 -0.98
CA ILE A 183 -16.17 -12.61 0.09
C ILE A 183 -16.77 -14.01 -0.07
N THR A 184 -16.38 -14.71 -1.13
CA THR A 184 -16.78 -16.10 -1.40
C THR A 184 -15.55 -17.02 -1.50
N PRO A 185 -15.69 -18.33 -1.21
CA PRO A 185 -14.56 -19.26 -1.27
C PRO A 185 -13.82 -19.27 -2.61
N ARG A 186 -14.53 -19.09 -3.71
CA ARG A 186 -13.95 -19.06 -5.06
C ARG A 186 -13.16 -17.78 -5.29
N ALA A 187 -13.75 -16.62 -5.02
CA ALA A 187 -13.12 -15.33 -5.24
C ALA A 187 -11.85 -15.15 -4.39
N ILE A 188 -11.92 -15.51 -3.11
CA ILE A 188 -10.80 -15.36 -2.16
C ILE A 188 -9.62 -16.29 -2.50
N ARG A 189 -9.89 -17.54 -2.92
CA ARG A 189 -8.82 -18.45 -3.38
C ARG A 189 -8.17 -17.95 -4.67
N SER A 190 -8.98 -17.53 -5.64
CA SER A 190 -8.50 -16.93 -6.90
C SER A 190 -7.63 -15.70 -6.64
N ALA A 191 -7.99 -14.87 -5.65
CA ALA A 191 -7.20 -13.71 -5.25
C ALA A 191 -5.82 -14.08 -4.68
N CYS A 192 -5.70 -15.21 -3.96
CA CYS A 192 -4.42 -15.71 -3.45
C CYS A 192 -3.50 -16.24 -4.56
N GLU A 193 -4.08 -16.83 -5.60
CA GLU A 193 -3.35 -17.33 -6.77
C GLU A 193 -2.89 -16.18 -7.69
N ASN A 194 -3.66 -15.09 -7.75
CA ASN A 194 -3.46 -13.95 -8.63
C ASN A 194 -3.15 -12.66 -7.84
N LEU A 195 -2.20 -12.72 -6.91
CA LEU A 195 -1.74 -11.54 -6.18
C LEU A 195 -1.04 -10.55 -7.12
N THR A 196 -1.34 -9.27 -6.93
CA THR A 196 -0.81 -8.17 -7.75
C THR A 196 0.01 -7.19 -6.90
N GLN A 197 0.58 -6.15 -7.50
CA GLN A 197 1.15 -5.03 -6.72
C GLN A 197 0.07 -3.96 -6.47
N PRO A 198 0.11 -3.26 -5.33
CA PRO A 198 -0.74 -2.09 -5.11
C PRO A 198 -0.52 -1.02 -6.19
N ASP A 199 -1.58 -0.32 -6.61
CA ASP A 199 -1.51 0.68 -7.67
C ASP A 199 -1.26 2.08 -7.09
N PRO A 200 -0.04 2.64 -7.21
CA PRO A 200 0.27 3.95 -6.67
C PRO A 200 -0.50 5.08 -7.34
N ASN A 201 -0.89 4.94 -8.61
CA ASN A 201 -1.57 6.02 -9.33
C ASN A 201 -2.98 6.25 -8.80
N VAL A 202 -3.66 5.18 -8.37
CA VAL A 202 -4.99 5.27 -7.75
C VAL A 202 -4.90 5.95 -6.40
N ASN A 203 -3.89 5.60 -5.60
CA ASN A 203 -3.61 6.25 -4.33
C ASN A 203 -3.32 7.75 -4.52
N ASP A 204 -2.42 8.10 -5.44
CA ASP A 204 -2.03 9.49 -5.68
C ASP A 204 -3.22 10.36 -6.10
N ALA A 205 -4.16 9.79 -6.87
CA ALA A 205 -5.40 10.48 -7.22
C ALA A 205 -6.32 10.76 -6.01
N VAL A 206 -6.37 9.84 -5.04
CA VAL A 206 -7.15 10.02 -3.79
C VAL A 206 -6.48 11.06 -2.89
N GLU A 207 -5.16 10.99 -2.75
CA GLU A 207 -4.36 11.94 -1.97
C GLU A 207 -4.51 13.38 -2.48
N VAL A 208 -4.39 13.58 -3.80
CA VAL A 208 -4.59 14.90 -4.42
C VAL A 208 -6.00 15.43 -4.15
N ARG A 209 -7.02 14.57 -4.26
CA ARG A 209 -8.41 14.96 -3.98
C ARG A 209 -8.57 15.38 -2.50
N GLN A 210 -8.08 14.57 -1.57
CA GLN A 210 -8.17 14.86 -0.13
C GLN A 210 -7.43 16.16 0.25
N GLU A 211 -6.27 16.42 -0.35
CA GLU A 211 -5.53 17.67 -0.17
C GLU A 211 -6.31 18.89 -0.69
N LEU A 212 -6.89 18.79 -1.89
CA LEU A 212 -7.72 19.85 -2.46
C LEU A 212 -8.96 20.12 -1.60
N ASP A 213 -9.67 19.06 -1.19
CA ASP A 213 -10.86 19.16 -0.34
C ASP A 213 -10.52 19.81 1.02
N LEU A 214 -9.38 19.43 1.63
CA LEU A 214 -8.91 20.00 2.89
C LEU A 214 -8.58 21.50 2.77
N ARG A 215 -7.88 21.89 1.70
CA ARG A 215 -7.49 23.29 1.45
C ARG A 215 -8.69 24.17 1.15
N ILE A 216 -9.57 23.73 0.25
CA ILE A 216 -10.77 24.48 -0.13
C ILE A 216 -11.75 24.56 1.06
N GLY A 217 -12.01 23.44 1.72
CA GLY A 217 -12.95 23.36 2.84
C GLY A 217 -12.52 24.19 4.06
N LYS A 218 -11.23 24.17 4.45
CA LYS A 218 -10.74 25.03 5.54
C LYS A 218 -10.75 26.51 5.18
N ARG A 219 -10.58 26.87 3.90
CA ARG A 219 -10.67 28.27 3.48
C ARG A 219 -12.08 28.79 3.57
N GLU A 220 -13.05 28.05 3.02
CA GLU A 220 -14.46 28.48 2.98
C GLU A 220 -15.06 28.60 4.37
N SER A 221 -14.73 27.66 5.26
CA SER A 221 -15.18 27.73 6.64
C SER A 221 -14.55 28.89 7.43
N ARG A 222 -13.37 29.38 7.02
CA ARG A 222 -12.66 30.51 7.68
C ARG A 222 -13.05 31.90 7.14
N LEU A 223 -13.84 31.99 6.07
CA LEU A 223 -14.42 33.24 5.55
C LEU A 223 -15.73 33.56 6.28
#